data_AF-A0A7X8UM42-F1
#
_entry.id   AF-A0A7X8UM42-F1
#
_cell.length_a   1.000
_cell.length_b   1.000
_cell.length_c   1.000
_cell.angle_alpha   90.00
_cell.angle_beta   90.00
_cell.angle_gamma   90.00
#
_symmetry.space_group_name_H-M   'P 1'
#
loop_
_entity.id
_entity.type
_entity.pdbx_description
1 polymer ?
#
loop_
_entity_poly.entity_id
_entity_poly.type
_entity_poly.pdbx_seq_one_letter_code
_entity_poly.pdbx_strand_id
1 'polypeptide(L)'
;MDSLAYRCEDGAVRVRRCDGEAEFKVHEGNLISYRLVSGDDPFGWNGHVPAEALLGQPMSGRQWLAATSETEYPDLPQQITTLFESHRLGDLVLFAADGYDFRDNNVAAHGGPRAVDMQVPFIIAGPGVPRGRMSNVRSVDLTPTLLQLLGEPVPPDLDGQPIDFTKVRPQ
;
A
#
# COMPACT_ATOMS: atom_id res chain seq x y z
N MET A 1 4.58 -0.83 -20.57
CA MET A 1 3.53 -0.87 -19.53
C MET A 1 3.97 -1.92 -18.51
N ASP A 2 4.06 -1.56 -17.24
CA ASP A 2 4.41 -2.49 -16.15
C ASP A 2 3.20 -3.31 -15.74
N SER A 3 2.13 -2.60 -15.39
CA SER A 3 0.91 -3.18 -14.86
C SER A 3 -0.33 -2.41 -15.32
N LEU A 4 -1.44 -3.12 -15.42
CA LEU A 4 -2.79 -2.61 -15.68
C LEU A 4 -3.66 -3.03 -14.51
N ALA A 5 -4.29 -2.05 -13.87
CA ALA A 5 -5.28 -2.31 -12.85
C ALA A 5 -6.69 -1.95 -13.35
N TYR A 6 -7.69 -2.73 -12.96
CA TYR A 6 -9.09 -2.51 -13.32
C TYR A 6 -10.03 -3.14 -12.29
N ARG A 7 -11.25 -2.62 -12.19
CA ARG A 7 -12.30 -3.14 -11.30
C ARG A 7 -13.20 -4.13 -12.04
N CYS A 8 -13.46 -5.27 -11.44
CA CYS A 8 -14.38 -6.31 -11.91
C CYS A 8 -15.83 -5.98 -11.51
N GLU A 9 -16.79 -6.63 -12.16
CA GLU A 9 -18.23 -6.45 -11.86
C GLU A 9 -18.59 -6.79 -10.41
N ASP A 10 -17.88 -7.75 -9.81
CA ASP A 10 -18.08 -8.19 -8.42
C ASP A 10 -17.36 -7.30 -7.39
N GLY A 11 -16.82 -6.16 -7.82
CA GLY A 11 -16.11 -5.18 -6.99
C GLY A 11 -14.64 -5.50 -6.72
N ALA A 12 -14.13 -6.67 -7.15
CA ALA A 12 -12.73 -6.99 -6.98
C ALA A 12 -11.84 -6.13 -7.89
N VAL A 13 -10.63 -5.83 -7.46
CA VAL A 13 -9.63 -5.11 -8.26
C VAL A 13 -8.62 -6.11 -8.78
N ARG A 14 -8.42 -6.15 -10.09
CA ARG A 14 -7.38 -6.98 -10.71
C ARG A 14 -6.22 -6.12 -11.16
N VAL A 15 -5.02 -6.66 -10.99
CA VAL A 15 -3.78 -6.06 -11.46
C VAL A 15 -3.06 -7.11 -12.30
N ARG A 16 -2.94 -6.82 -13.60
CA ARG A 16 -2.23 -7.65 -14.57
C ARG A 16 -0.85 -7.08 -14.83
N ARG A 17 0.15 -7.95 -14.79
CA ARG A 17 1.54 -7.71 -15.20
C ARG A 17 1.91 -8.66 -16.34
N CYS A 18 3.15 -8.54 -16.83
CA CYS A 18 3.64 -9.40 -17.93
C CYS A 18 3.79 -10.87 -17.53
N ASP A 19 3.96 -11.15 -16.24
CA ASP A 19 4.26 -12.45 -15.63
C ASP A 19 3.07 -13.08 -14.89
N GLY A 20 1.97 -12.33 -14.72
CA GLY A 20 0.78 -12.85 -14.08
C GLY A 20 -0.31 -11.81 -13.86
N GLU A 21 -1.39 -12.26 -13.26
CA GLU A 21 -2.52 -11.42 -12.87
C GLU A 21 -3.00 -11.85 -11.50
N ALA A 22 -3.24 -10.86 -10.65
CA ALA A 22 -3.71 -11.05 -9.29
C ALA A 22 -4.98 -10.24 -9.06
N GLU A 23 -5.82 -10.74 -8.17
CA GLU A 23 -7.06 -10.13 -7.74
C GLU A 23 -6.98 -9.78 -6.26
N PHE A 24 -7.47 -8.59 -5.92
CA PHE A 24 -7.63 -8.08 -4.57
C PHE A 24 -9.12 -7.84 -4.34
N LYS A 25 -9.67 -8.41 -3.27
CA LYS A 25 -11.08 -8.25 -2.92
C LYS A 25 -11.22 -7.76 -1.49
N VAL A 26 -11.96 -6.67 -1.33
CA VAL A 26 -12.32 -6.11 -0.03
C VAL A 26 -13.55 -6.83 0.52
N HIS A 27 -13.47 -7.23 1.77
CA HIS A 27 -14.51 -7.91 2.54
C HIS A 27 -14.97 -7.02 3.70
N GLU A 28 -15.99 -7.47 4.44
CA GLU A 28 -16.43 -6.81 5.68
C GLU A 28 -15.25 -6.55 6.64
N GLY A 29 -15.28 -5.39 7.29
CA GLY A 29 -14.20 -4.96 8.19
C GLY A 29 -12.93 -4.49 7.48
N ASN A 30 -13.01 -4.13 6.19
CA ASN A 30 -11.89 -3.66 5.36
C ASN A 30 -10.73 -4.68 5.29
N LEU A 31 -11.07 -5.96 5.33
CA LEU A 31 -10.11 -7.05 5.11
C LEU A 31 -9.95 -7.26 3.60
N ILE A 32 -8.73 -7.51 3.16
CA ILE A 32 -8.39 -7.65 1.75
C ILE A 32 -7.84 -9.05 1.53
N SER A 33 -8.45 -9.83 0.64
CA SER A 33 -7.90 -11.11 0.19
C SER A 33 -7.14 -10.95 -1.11
N TYR A 34 -6.07 -11.73 -1.27
CA TYR A 34 -5.35 -11.90 -2.52
C TYR A 34 -5.75 -13.20 -3.22
N ARG A 35 -5.81 -13.21 -4.54
CA ARG A 35 -5.93 -14.42 -5.34
C ARG A 35 -5.11 -14.32 -6.61
N LEU A 36 -4.24 -15.28 -6.84
CA LEU A 36 -3.57 -15.44 -8.13
C LEU A 36 -4.61 -15.89 -9.19
N VAL A 37 -4.76 -15.11 -10.26
CA VAL A 37 -5.69 -15.39 -11.36
C VAL A 37 -4.98 -16.17 -12.47
N SER A 38 -3.75 -15.78 -12.79
CA SER A 38 -2.90 -16.46 -13.78
C SER A 38 -1.43 -16.09 -13.57
N GLY A 39 -0.51 -16.89 -14.12
CA GLY A 39 0.93 -16.73 -13.88
C GLY A 39 1.36 -17.38 -12.57
N ASP A 40 2.52 -16.95 -12.05
CA ASP A 40 3.13 -17.56 -10.85
C ASP A 40 3.16 -16.59 -9.65
N ASP A 41 3.85 -15.46 -9.78
CA ASP A 41 4.02 -14.49 -8.69
C ASP A 41 4.26 -13.07 -9.24
N PRO A 42 3.19 -12.37 -9.68
CA PRO A 42 3.35 -11.08 -10.35
C PRO A 42 3.93 -9.97 -9.45
N PHE A 43 4.09 -10.17 -8.15
CA PHE A 43 4.64 -9.16 -7.24
C PHE A 43 5.88 -9.61 -6.47
N GLY A 44 6.40 -10.81 -6.75
CA GLY A 44 7.56 -11.36 -6.05
C GLY A 44 7.32 -11.58 -4.55
N TRP A 45 6.08 -11.86 -4.16
CA TRP A 45 5.67 -11.96 -2.75
C TRP A 45 5.91 -13.33 -2.13
N ASN A 46 6.16 -14.37 -2.94
CA ASN A 46 6.47 -15.69 -2.43
C ASN A 46 7.73 -15.64 -1.54
N GLY A 47 7.64 -16.21 -0.34
CA GLY A 47 8.71 -16.16 0.67
C GLY A 47 8.84 -14.84 1.45
N HIS A 48 8.10 -13.80 1.09
CA HIS A 48 8.07 -12.50 1.80
C HIS A 48 6.75 -12.26 2.52
N VAL A 49 5.63 -12.58 1.86
CA VAL A 49 4.27 -12.46 2.40
C VAL A 49 3.82 -13.80 3.01
N PRO A 50 3.05 -13.81 4.11
CA PRO A 50 2.51 -15.04 4.69
C PRO A 50 1.78 -15.92 3.66
N ALA A 51 2.09 -17.22 3.64
CA ALA A 51 1.58 -18.16 2.63
C ALA A 51 0.05 -18.25 2.66
N GLU A 52 -0.53 -18.23 3.85
CA GLU A 52 -1.97 -18.19 4.09
C GLU A 52 -2.66 -17.00 3.42
N ALA A 53 -2.01 -15.83 3.39
CA ALA A 53 -2.52 -14.65 2.69
C ALA A 53 -2.51 -14.84 1.17
N LEU A 54 -1.43 -15.44 0.66
CA LEU A 54 -1.30 -15.78 -0.76
C LEU A 54 -2.28 -16.89 -1.19
N LEU A 55 -2.75 -17.71 -0.26
CA LEU A 55 -3.82 -18.70 -0.42
C LEU A 55 -5.23 -18.11 -0.20
N GLY A 56 -5.35 -16.80 0.00
CA GLY A 56 -6.63 -16.09 0.05
C GLY A 56 -7.16 -15.78 1.44
N GLN A 57 -6.42 -16.08 2.51
CA GLN A 57 -6.82 -15.64 3.85
C GLN A 57 -6.83 -14.10 3.90
N PRO A 58 -7.98 -13.45 4.21
CA PRO A 58 -8.04 -11.99 4.26
C PRO A 58 -7.16 -11.40 5.36
N MET A 59 -6.48 -10.30 5.03
CA MET A 59 -5.68 -9.51 5.96
C MET A 59 -6.15 -8.05 5.94
N SER A 60 -6.08 -7.39 7.09
CA SER A 60 -6.28 -5.94 7.17
C SER A 60 -5.22 -5.19 6.36
N GLY A 61 -5.53 -3.94 5.98
CA GLY A 61 -4.57 -3.05 5.35
C GLY A 61 -3.23 -2.93 6.09
N ARG A 62 -3.26 -2.90 7.43
CA ARG A 62 -2.04 -2.81 8.26
C ARG A 62 -1.20 -4.08 8.23
N GLN A 63 -1.86 -5.23 8.15
CA GLN A 63 -1.17 -6.51 7.99
C GLN A 63 -0.53 -6.60 6.60
N TRP A 64 -1.23 -6.15 5.54
CA TRP A 64 -0.67 -6.06 4.20
C TRP A 64 0.53 -5.10 4.11
N LEU A 65 0.42 -3.91 4.71
CA LEU A 65 1.55 -2.97 4.82
C LEU A 65 2.76 -3.64 5.46
N ALA A 66 2.57 -4.32 6.60
CA ALA A 66 3.66 -4.98 7.31
C ALA A 66 4.29 -6.14 6.53
N ALA A 67 3.50 -6.87 5.73
CA ALA A 67 3.97 -8.01 4.95
C ALA A 67 4.67 -7.61 3.64
N THR A 68 4.37 -6.42 3.10
CA THR A 68 4.82 -6.01 1.77
C THR A 68 5.78 -4.82 1.78
N SER A 69 5.97 -4.15 2.92
CA SER A 69 6.76 -2.91 3.02
C SER A 69 8.21 -3.02 2.52
N GLU A 70 8.82 -4.19 2.67
CA GLU A 70 10.19 -4.49 2.22
C GLU A 70 10.23 -5.18 0.84
N THR A 71 9.13 -5.15 0.08
CA THR A 71 9.03 -5.73 -1.27
C THR A 71 9.05 -4.64 -2.35
N GLU A 72 9.14 -5.06 -3.61
CA GLU A 72 9.09 -4.13 -4.76
C GLU A 72 7.73 -3.41 -4.89
N TYR A 73 6.64 -4.00 -4.38
CA TYR A 73 5.28 -3.46 -4.44
C TYR A 73 4.70 -3.25 -3.04
N PRO A 74 5.23 -2.27 -2.28
CA PRO A 74 4.83 -2.08 -0.90
C PRO A 74 3.40 -1.56 -0.80
N ASP A 75 2.64 -2.15 0.13
CA ASP A 75 1.28 -1.75 0.49
C ASP A 75 0.25 -1.81 -0.64
N LEU A 76 0.62 -2.42 -1.79
CA LEU A 76 -0.21 -2.47 -3.00
C LEU A 76 -1.66 -2.91 -2.75
N PRO A 77 -1.97 -3.94 -1.94
CA PRO A 77 -3.35 -4.36 -1.70
C PRO A 77 -4.24 -3.25 -1.15
N GLN A 78 -3.76 -2.48 -0.16
CA GLN A 78 -4.51 -1.33 0.35
C GLN A 78 -4.58 -0.23 -0.70
N GLN A 79 -3.43 0.14 -1.28
CA GLN A 79 -3.33 1.30 -2.16
C GLN A 79 -4.23 1.15 -3.38
N ILE A 80 -4.20 -0.02 -4.03
CA ILE A 80 -4.98 -0.26 -5.23
C ILE A 80 -6.47 -0.37 -4.93
N THR A 81 -6.87 -1.02 -3.84
CA THR A 81 -8.29 -1.13 -3.50
C THR A 81 -8.88 0.24 -3.15
N THR A 82 -8.19 1.05 -2.33
CA THR A 82 -8.60 2.43 -2.02
C THR A 82 -8.63 3.33 -3.25
N LEU A 83 -7.68 3.19 -4.20
CA LEU A 83 -7.72 3.96 -5.44
C LEU A 83 -9.03 3.74 -6.21
N PHE A 84 -9.49 2.48 -6.30
CA PHE A 84 -10.73 2.10 -6.99
C PHE A 84 -12.02 2.40 -6.21
N GLU A 85 -11.94 2.96 -5.01
CA GLU A 85 -13.08 3.54 -4.29
C GLU A 85 -13.40 4.97 -4.77
N SER A 86 -12.46 5.64 -5.43
CA SER A 86 -12.65 7.00 -5.90
C SER A 86 -13.66 7.09 -7.04
N HIS A 87 -14.71 7.88 -6.84
CA HIS A 87 -15.71 8.21 -7.87
C HIS A 87 -15.13 9.00 -9.07
N ARG A 88 -13.89 9.47 -8.97
CA ARG A 88 -13.19 10.19 -10.04
C ARG A 88 -12.19 9.31 -10.80
N LEU A 89 -12.05 8.05 -10.42
CA LEU A 89 -11.18 7.12 -11.13
C LEU A 89 -11.82 6.71 -12.46
N GLY A 90 -10.99 6.56 -13.50
CA GLY A 90 -11.41 5.89 -14.73
C GLY A 90 -11.53 4.37 -14.55
N ASP A 91 -11.96 3.68 -15.61
CA ASP A 91 -12.16 2.22 -15.56
C ASP A 91 -10.84 1.43 -15.51
N LEU A 92 -9.78 2.00 -16.07
CA LEU A 92 -8.45 1.40 -16.19
C LEU A 92 -7.39 2.34 -15.61
N VAL A 93 -6.43 1.77 -14.88
CA VAL A 93 -5.22 2.46 -14.42
C VAL A 93 -4.01 1.77 -15.02
N LEU A 94 -3.18 2.51 -15.74
CA LEU A 94 -1.97 2.00 -16.36
C LEU A 94 -0.76 2.54 -15.62
N PHE A 95 0.18 1.65 -15.31
CA PHE A 95 1.48 2.01 -14.75
C PHE A 95 2.57 1.74 -15.80
N ALA A 96 3.47 2.71 -15.97
CA ALA A 96 4.58 2.57 -16.90
C ALA A 96 5.61 1.57 -16.37
N ALA A 97 6.32 0.90 -17.30
CA ALA A 97 7.45 0.02 -16.97
C ALA A 97 8.57 0.83 -16.31
N ASP A 98 9.40 0.17 -15.49
CA ASP A 98 10.56 0.83 -14.90
C ASP A 98 11.45 1.48 -15.98
N GLY A 99 11.81 2.74 -15.77
CA GLY A 99 12.52 3.57 -16.75
C GLY A 99 11.68 4.12 -17.91
N TYR A 100 10.35 3.96 -17.91
CA TYR A 100 9.45 4.50 -18.92
C TYR A 100 8.43 5.49 -18.33
N ASP A 101 7.97 6.43 -19.16
CA ASP A 101 6.85 7.34 -18.89
C ASP A 101 5.88 7.28 -20.09
N PHE A 102 4.61 7.61 -19.87
CA PHE A 102 3.63 7.82 -20.94
C PHE A 102 3.72 9.21 -21.59
N ARG A 103 4.53 10.10 -21.02
CA ARG A 103 4.86 11.42 -21.59
C ARG A 103 6.33 11.51 -21.94
N ASP A 104 6.65 12.31 -22.94
CA ASP A 104 8.01 12.53 -23.47
C ASP A 104 8.63 13.87 -23.03
N ASN A 105 7.92 14.64 -22.22
CA ASN A 105 8.29 16.02 -21.85
C ASN A 105 8.95 16.15 -20.47
N ASN A 106 9.07 15.05 -19.73
CA ASN A 106 9.72 15.00 -18.42
C ASN A 106 10.98 14.12 -18.49
N VAL A 107 12.04 14.55 -17.81
CA VAL A 107 13.27 13.75 -17.67
C VAL A 107 13.10 12.63 -16.63
N ALA A 108 12.19 12.83 -15.67
CA ALA A 108 11.81 11.85 -14.66
C ALA A 108 10.36 12.11 -14.20
N ALA A 109 9.68 11.06 -13.77
CA ALA A 109 8.33 11.12 -13.21
C ALA A 109 8.16 10.09 -12.08
N HIS A 110 7.04 10.20 -11.38
CA HIS A 110 6.60 9.31 -10.31
C HIS A 110 5.14 8.92 -10.52
N GLY A 111 4.68 7.93 -9.77
CA GLY A 111 3.27 7.53 -9.71
C GLY A 111 3.05 6.04 -9.98
N GLY A 112 4.13 5.27 -10.06
CA GLY A 112 4.08 3.82 -10.07
C GLY A 112 3.80 3.23 -8.68
N PRO A 113 3.36 1.97 -8.62
CA PRO A 113 3.11 1.26 -7.36
C PRO A 113 4.39 0.65 -6.76
N ARG A 114 5.56 0.96 -7.34
CA ARG A 114 6.85 0.37 -6.97
C ARG A 114 7.45 1.10 -5.78
N ALA A 115 8.31 0.40 -5.04
CA ALA A 115 8.97 0.93 -3.84
C ALA A 115 9.67 2.28 -4.04
N VAL A 116 10.28 2.50 -5.22
CA VAL A 116 10.97 3.76 -5.56
C VAL A 116 10.06 5.00 -5.50
N ASP A 117 8.77 4.84 -5.79
CA ASP A 117 7.78 5.92 -5.75
C ASP A 117 6.97 5.92 -4.44
N MET A 118 6.81 4.75 -3.82
CA MET A 118 5.94 4.57 -2.65
C MET A 118 6.65 4.74 -1.31
N GLN A 119 7.96 4.46 -1.24
CA GLN A 119 8.74 4.60 0.00
C GLN A 119 9.28 6.02 0.14
N VAL A 120 8.74 6.76 1.10
CA VAL A 120 9.15 8.13 1.40
C VAL A 120 9.76 8.25 2.81
N PRO A 121 10.68 9.20 3.04
CA PRO A 121 11.16 9.47 4.38
C PRO A 121 10.03 9.97 5.30
N PHE A 122 9.95 9.39 6.49
CA PHE A 122 9.09 9.88 7.58
C PHE A 122 9.97 10.24 8.78
N ILE A 123 10.02 11.52 9.12
CA ILE A 123 10.84 12.03 10.24
C ILE A 123 9.95 12.88 11.14
N ILE A 124 9.90 12.53 12.43
CA ILE A 124 9.23 13.29 13.47
C ILE A 124 10.17 13.44 14.67
N ALA A 125 10.20 14.63 15.28
CA ALA A 125 11.04 14.93 16.43
C ALA A 125 10.37 16.00 17.29
N GLY A 126 10.48 15.88 18.61
CA GLY A 126 9.89 16.82 19.56
C GLY A 126 9.61 16.19 20.92
N PRO A 127 8.99 16.94 21.84
CA PRO A 127 8.55 16.41 23.12
C PRO A 127 7.68 15.15 22.96
N GLY A 128 7.94 14.12 23.76
CA GLY A 128 7.18 12.87 23.72
C GLY A 128 7.56 11.91 22.59
N VAL A 129 8.44 12.29 21.66
CA VAL A 129 8.90 11.42 20.56
C VAL A 129 10.23 10.75 20.96
N PRO A 130 10.27 9.43 21.17
CA PRO A 130 11.51 8.73 21.49
C PRO A 130 12.46 8.70 20.29
N ARG A 131 13.76 8.71 20.57
CA ARG A 131 14.79 8.50 19.53
C ARG A 131 14.81 7.03 19.12
N GLY A 132 14.75 6.78 17.82
CA GLY A 132 14.88 5.43 17.28
C GLY A 132 14.53 5.34 15.80
N ARG A 133 14.13 4.14 15.38
CA ARG A 133 13.59 3.83 14.06
C ARG A 133 12.30 3.04 14.19
N MET A 134 11.44 3.19 13.19
CA MET A 134 10.22 2.42 13.06
C MET A 134 9.97 2.07 11.60
N SER A 135 9.11 1.09 11.36
CA SER A 135 8.73 0.59 10.04
C SER A 135 7.21 0.56 9.91
N ASN A 136 6.70 0.39 8.69
CA ASN A 136 5.28 0.17 8.42
C ASN A 136 4.38 1.35 8.83
N VAL A 137 4.82 2.56 8.48
CA VAL A 137 4.08 3.83 8.68
C VAL A 137 3.64 4.35 7.33
N ARG A 138 2.44 4.94 7.26
CA ARG A 138 1.95 5.66 6.08
C ARG A 138 1.99 7.16 6.32
N SER A 139 2.11 7.95 5.26
CA SER A 139 2.04 9.43 5.38
C SER A 139 0.75 9.92 6.06
N VAL A 140 -0.37 9.19 5.86
CA VAL A 140 -1.65 9.49 6.50
C VAL A 140 -1.62 9.31 8.03
N ASP A 141 -0.63 8.61 8.58
CA ASP A 141 -0.47 8.43 10.03
C ASP A 141 0.06 9.71 10.71
N LEU A 142 0.54 10.69 9.94
CA LEU A 142 1.09 11.94 10.50
C LEU A 142 0.02 12.72 11.27
N THR A 143 -1.12 13.00 10.65
CA THR A 143 -2.21 13.77 11.28
C THR A 143 -2.69 13.16 12.60
N PRO A 144 -3.10 11.88 12.68
CA PRO A 144 -3.55 11.29 13.94
C PRO A 144 -2.42 11.20 14.98
N THR A 145 -1.16 11.06 14.56
CA THR A 145 -0.01 11.11 15.49
C THR A 145 0.16 12.50 16.09
N LEU A 146 0.04 13.56 15.30
CA LEU A 146 0.14 14.93 15.80
C LEU A 146 -0.99 15.27 16.77
N LEU A 147 -2.24 14.87 16.46
CA LEU A 147 -3.38 15.05 17.37
C LEU A 147 -3.13 14.35 18.70
N GLN A 148 -2.66 13.10 18.68
CA GLN A 148 -2.32 12.36 19.90
C GLN A 148 -1.22 13.06 20.72
N LEU A 149 -0.17 13.56 20.08
CA LEU A 149 0.92 14.28 20.75
C LEU A 149 0.46 15.61 21.35
N LEU A 150 -0.53 16.27 20.74
CA LEU A 150 -1.14 17.50 21.25
C LEU A 150 -2.17 17.25 22.37
N GLY A 151 -2.51 15.98 22.63
CA GLY A 151 -3.59 15.64 23.58
C GLY A 151 -4.99 15.92 23.03
N GLU A 152 -5.12 16.07 21.71
CA GLU A 152 -6.39 16.32 21.02
C GLU A 152 -7.10 15.00 20.66
N PRO A 153 -8.43 15.01 20.52
CA PRO A 153 -9.18 13.84 20.06
C PRO A 153 -8.75 13.44 18.66
N VAL A 154 -8.53 12.15 18.44
CA VAL A 154 -8.28 11.59 17.11
C VAL A 154 -9.63 11.15 16.51
N PRO A 155 -10.09 11.75 15.40
CA PRO A 155 -11.32 11.32 14.74
C PRO A 155 -11.22 9.85 14.31
N PRO A 156 -12.27 9.03 14.54
CA PRO A 156 -12.24 7.60 14.25
C PRO A 156 -12.31 7.25 12.76
N ASP A 157 -12.63 8.23 11.91
CA ASP A 157 -12.83 8.11 10.47
C ASP A 157 -11.60 8.50 9.64
N LEU A 158 -10.46 8.80 10.27
CA LEU A 158 -9.20 8.99 9.56
C LEU A 158 -8.67 7.65 9.02
N ASP A 159 -8.14 7.66 7.79
CA ASP A 159 -7.46 6.50 7.19
C ASP A 159 -6.19 6.11 7.96
N GLY A 160 -5.52 7.11 8.53
CA GLY A 160 -4.32 6.95 9.33
C GLY A 160 -4.61 6.56 10.77
N GLN A 161 -3.60 6.06 11.47
CA GLN A 161 -3.67 5.79 12.90
C GLN A 161 -2.48 6.42 13.63
N PRO A 162 -2.61 6.77 14.92
CA PRO A 162 -1.47 7.28 15.68
C PRO A 162 -0.31 6.29 15.70
N ILE A 163 0.91 6.80 15.57
CA ILE A 163 2.12 6.00 15.69
C ILE A 163 2.24 5.47 17.12
N ASP A 164 2.37 4.14 17.22
CA ASP A 164 2.65 3.47 18.48
C ASP A 164 4.14 3.57 18.81
N PHE A 165 4.49 4.62 19.58
CA PHE A 165 5.88 4.88 19.98
C PHE A 165 6.50 3.78 20.84
N THR A 166 5.72 2.84 21.37
CA THR A 166 6.27 1.68 22.11
C THR A 166 6.98 0.67 21.19
N LYS A 167 6.73 0.74 19.87
CA LYS A 167 7.37 -0.11 18.85
C LYS A 167 8.64 0.48 18.26
N VAL A 168 9.08 1.63 18.75
CA VAL A 168 10.30 2.28 18.28
C VAL A 168 11.52 1.44 18.69
N ARG A 169 12.31 1.05 17.70
CA ARG A 169 13.56 0.29 17.90
C ARG A 169 14.72 1.25 18.10
N PRO A 170 15.70 0.92 18.96
CA PRO A 170 16.93 1.69 19.07
C PRO A 170 17.62 1.85 17.71
N GLN A 171 18.33 2.98 17.53
CA GLN A 171 19.18 3.23 16.36
C GLN A 171 20.45 2.39 16.39
#